data_AF-A0A7L4KD30-F1
#
_entry.id   AF-A0A7L4KD30-F1
#
_cell.length_a   1.000
_cell.length_b   1.000
_cell.length_c   1.000
_cell.angle_alpha   90.00
_cell.angle_beta   90.00
_cell.angle_gamma   90.00
#
_symmetry.space_group_name_H-M   'P 1'
#
loop_
_entity.id
_entity.type
_entity.pdbx_description
1 polymer ?
#
loop_
_entity_poly.entity_id
_entity_poly.type
_entity_poly.pdbx_seq_one_letter_code
_entity_poly.pdbx_strand_id
1 'polypeptide(L)'
;MKTKIIPFLGLLYVACSSAFPVVPEKEKEDTQFAKKYLENFYGFKEEKSSLLKSKNLNQMTEKVREMQSFFGLEVTGKLDRKTLDMMKQPRCGIPDVRSYSTFPQSPRWRKEDVTYRILNFTPDMLQADVEEAIAKAFQLWSSVTPLRFTRLYSGQADIMISFAPGFHGDFYSFDGPGGTLAHAYPPGTGIGGDAHFDEDEHWTKFTTYSGYNLFLVAAHELGHSLGLSHSNVFGALMYPIYTAQDTRNYRLPQDDIDGIQALYGSPRETPALPTTAHFPQEPTEMTPAEEPTEMSPREEPTEMTPSKTPTRPKDCDPHLAFDAITTLRGEILFFKG
;
A
#
# COMPACT_ATOMS: atom_id res chain seq x y z
N MET A 1 88.17 -49.72 -3.47
CA MET A 1 87.15 -48.77 -2.98
C MET A 1 85.95 -48.84 -3.92
N LYS A 2 84.77 -49.24 -3.45
CA LYS A 2 83.53 -49.23 -4.23
C LYS A 2 82.61 -48.15 -3.66
N THR A 3 82.40 -47.08 -4.40
CA THR A 3 81.47 -45.99 -4.08
C THR A 3 80.05 -46.41 -4.47
N LYS A 4 79.13 -46.45 -3.50
CA LYS A 4 77.69 -46.62 -3.73
C LYS A 4 77.07 -45.24 -3.98
N ILE A 5 76.37 -45.09 -5.09
CA ILE A 5 75.51 -43.93 -5.38
C ILE A 5 74.08 -44.32 -4.99
N ILE A 6 73.45 -43.54 -4.12
CA ILE A 6 72.03 -43.66 -3.74
C ILE A 6 71.30 -42.50 -4.43
N PRO A 7 70.23 -42.73 -5.23
CA PRO A 7 69.42 -41.64 -5.74
C PRO A 7 68.39 -41.24 -4.68
N PHE A 8 68.34 -39.95 -4.35
CA PHE A 8 67.33 -39.36 -3.49
C PHE A 8 66.08 -39.08 -4.35
N LEU A 9 64.98 -39.79 -4.11
CA LEU A 9 63.69 -39.55 -4.76
C LEU A 9 62.93 -38.49 -3.95
N GLY A 10 62.90 -37.25 -4.42
CA GLY A 10 62.11 -36.18 -3.81
C GLY A 10 60.64 -36.28 -4.25
N LEU A 11 59.74 -36.64 -3.34
CA LEU A 11 58.29 -36.51 -3.54
C LEU A 11 57.90 -35.02 -3.38
N LEU A 12 57.50 -34.37 -4.47
CA LEU A 12 56.85 -33.05 -4.42
C LEU A 12 55.36 -33.26 -4.12
N TYR A 13 54.93 -33.02 -2.87
CA TYR A 13 53.52 -32.87 -2.54
C TYR A 13 53.06 -31.49 -3.00
N VAL A 14 52.36 -31.42 -4.13
CA VAL A 14 51.60 -30.23 -4.52
C VAL A 14 50.31 -30.23 -3.70
N ALA A 15 50.29 -29.44 -2.63
CA ALA A 15 49.05 -29.12 -1.94
C ALA A 15 48.22 -28.19 -2.83
N CYS A 16 47.21 -28.72 -3.51
CA CYS A 16 46.19 -27.90 -4.16
C CYS A 16 45.34 -27.24 -3.07
N SER A 17 45.75 -26.05 -2.62
CA SER A 17 44.91 -25.18 -1.80
C SER A 17 43.76 -24.66 -2.67
N SER A 18 42.61 -25.33 -2.60
CA SER A 18 41.35 -24.77 -3.11
C SER A 18 40.91 -23.65 -2.17
N ALA A 19 41.21 -22.40 -2.54
CA ALA A 19 40.60 -21.25 -1.91
C ALA A 19 39.12 -21.21 -2.34
N PHE A 20 38.21 -21.63 -1.44
CA PHE A 20 36.80 -21.37 -1.65
C PHE A 20 36.58 -19.85 -1.61
N PRO A 21 35.88 -19.26 -2.58
CA PRO A 21 35.56 -17.84 -2.54
C PRO A 21 34.75 -17.56 -1.28
N VAL A 22 35.26 -16.66 -0.44
CA VAL A 22 34.51 -16.13 0.70
C VAL A 22 33.38 -15.28 0.13
N VAL A 23 32.14 -15.67 0.40
CA VAL A 23 30.96 -14.87 0.06
C VAL A 23 31.13 -13.46 0.68
N PRO A 24 31.05 -12.38 -0.11
CA PRO A 24 31.16 -11.02 0.38
C PRO A 24 30.22 -10.76 1.56
N GLU A 25 30.67 -10.01 2.56
CA GLU A 25 29.91 -9.70 3.78
C GLU A 25 28.55 -9.08 3.48
N LYS A 26 28.51 -8.14 2.54
CA LYS A 26 27.28 -7.52 2.03
C LYS A 26 26.25 -8.52 1.49
N GLU A 27 26.69 -9.57 0.81
CA GLU A 27 25.79 -10.58 0.25
C GLU A 27 25.14 -11.43 1.36
N LYS A 28 25.86 -11.63 2.48
CA LYS A 28 25.32 -12.30 3.67
C LYS A 28 24.28 -11.43 4.37
N GLU A 29 24.55 -10.13 4.51
CA GLU A 29 23.61 -9.16 5.08
C GLU A 29 22.33 -9.07 4.25
N ASP A 30 22.46 -8.93 2.92
CA ASP A 30 21.32 -8.89 1.99
C ASP A 30 20.48 -10.17 2.05
N THR A 31 21.14 -11.33 2.18
CA THR A 31 20.44 -12.62 2.33
C THR A 31 19.70 -12.72 3.67
N GLN A 32 20.31 -12.27 4.76
CA GLN A 32 19.69 -12.27 6.08
C GLN A 32 18.50 -11.30 6.14
N PHE A 33 18.65 -10.11 5.55
CA PHE A 33 17.58 -9.14 5.40
C PHE A 33 16.41 -9.72 4.60
N ALA A 34 16.67 -10.25 3.41
CA ALA A 34 15.64 -10.83 2.55
C ALA A 34 14.91 -11.99 3.24
N LYS A 35 15.63 -12.79 4.01
CA LYS A 35 15.00 -13.85 4.81
C LYS A 35 14.01 -13.29 5.82
N LYS A 36 14.40 -12.31 6.64
CA LYS A 36 13.51 -11.66 7.62
C LYS A 36 12.30 -11.03 6.92
N TYR A 37 12.52 -10.38 5.77
CA TYR A 37 11.45 -9.83 4.93
C TYR A 37 10.44 -10.92 4.52
N LEU A 38 10.91 -12.06 4.01
CA LEU A 38 10.03 -13.15 3.59
C LEU A 38 9.33 -13.83 4.78
N GLU A 39 9.95 -13.87 5.96
CA GLU A 39 9.32 -14.36 7.20
C GLU A 39 8.13 -13.47 7.57
N ASN A 40 8.36 -12.15 7.57
CA ASN A 40 7.36 -11.16 7.96
C ASN A 40 6.21 -11.07 6.96
N PHE A 41 6.49 -11.03 5.65
CA PHE A 41 5.49 -10.64 4.66
C PHE A 41 4.98 -11.78 3.78
N TYR A 42 5.71 -12.90 3.71
CA TYR A 42 5.42 -14.03 2.81
C TYR A 42 5.30 -15.37 3.53
N GLY A 43 5.29 -15.39 4.86
CA GLY A 43 5.11 -16.60 5.67
C GLY A 43 6.25 -17.62 5.48
N PHE A 44 7.45 -17.16 5.12
CA PHE A 44 8.64 -18.02 5.14
C PHE A 44 8.89 -18.52 6.55
N LYS A 45 9.28 -19.79 6.66
CA LYS A 45 9.61 -20.43 7.95
C LYS A 45 10.89 -21.20 7.76
N GLU A 46 11.97 -20.75 8.39
CA GLU A 46 13.23 -21.48 8.33
C GLU A 46 13.20 -22.70 9.24
N GLU A 47 13.51 -23.87 8.68
CA GLU A 47 13.74 -25.07 9.47
C GLU A 47 15.19 -25.11 9.96
N LYS A 48 15.39 -25.13 11.28
CA LYS A 48 16.72 -25.03 11.94
C LYS A 48 17.64 -26.25 11.79
N SER A 49 17.24 -27.27 11.03
CA SER A 49 18.01 -28.50 10.81
C SER A 49 19.07 -28.30 9.73
N SER A 50 20.34 -28.59 10.05
CA SER A 50 21.46 -28.55 9.10
C SER A 50 21.30 -29.50 7.91
N LEU A 51 20.46 -30.54 8.05
CA LEU A 51 20.12 -31.50 7.01
C LEU A 51 19.11 -30.96 5.98
N LEU A 52 18.49 -29.80 6.25
CA LEU A 52 17.39 -29.24 5.44
C LEU A 52 17.79 -27.95 4.69
N LYS A 53 19.10 -27.67 4.57
CA LYS A 53 19.61 -26.48 3.86
C LYS A 53 19.09 -26.36 2.43
N SER A 54 19.05 -27.46 1.67
CA SER A 54 18.52 -27.45 0.30
C SER A 54 17.01 -27.17 0.26
N LYS A 55 16.25 -27.69 1.23
CA LYS A 55 14.81 -27.45 1.37
C LYS A 55 14.54 -25.97 1.71
N ASN A 56 15.29 -25.39 2.64
CA ASN A 56 15.18 -23.97 2.99
C ASN A 56 15.51 -23.07 1.79
N LEU A 57 16.56 -23.42 1.01
CA LEU A 57 16.92 -22.65 -0.19
C LEU A 57 15.80 -22.70 -1.23
N ASN A 58 15.24 -23.87 -1.50
CA ASN A 58 14.11 -24.01 -2.42
C ASN A 58 12.89 -23.22 -1.94
N GLN A 59 12.57 -23.30 -0.65
CA GLN A 59 11.45 -22.53 -0.07
C GLN A 59 11.69 -21.02 -0.19
N MET A 60 12.91 -20.56 0.05
CA MET A 60 13.27 -19.16 -0.09
C MET A 60 13.14 -18.70 -1.55
N THR A 61 13.64 -19.48 -2.51
CA THR A 61 13.49 -19.20 -3.95
C THR A 61 12.02 -19.08 -4.35
N GLU A 62 11.14 -19.97 -3.88
CA GLU A 62 9.71 -19.87 -4.17
C GLU A 62 9.06 -18.64 -3.54
N LYS A 63 9.45 -18.28 -2.31
CA LYS A 63 8.95 -17.05 -1.66
C LYS A 63 9.47 -15.77 -2.32
N VAL A 64 10.69 -15.78 -2.85
CA VAL A 64 11.19 -14.68 -3.70
C VAL A 64 10.38 -14.58 -4.99
N ARG A 65 10.02 -15.70 -5.64
CA ARG A 65 9.18 -15.69 -6.85
C ARG A 65 7.79 -15.12 -6.58
N GLU A 66 7.19 -15.50 -5.45
CA GLU A 66 5.89 -14.97 -5.01
C GLU A 66 5.95 -13.46 -4.79
N MET A 67 6.98 -12.97 -4.11
CA MET A 67 7.24 -11.54 -3.90
C MET A 67 7.47 -10.79 -5.22
N GLN A 68 8.33 -11.31 -6.09
CA GLN A 68 8.58 -10.72 -7.41
C GLN A 68 7.29 -10.63 -8.23
N SER A 69 6.48 -11.70 -8.22
CA SER A 69 5.18 -11.70 -8.91
C SER A 69 4.21 -10.69 -8.32
N PHE A 70 4.18 -10.52 -6.99
CA PHE A 70 3.33 -9.54 -6.33
C PHE A 70 3.69 -8.11 -6.75
N PHE A 71 4.97 -7.78 -6.79
CA PHE A 71 5.45 -6.44 -7.16
C PHE A 71 5.64 -6.24 -8.66
N GLY A 72 5.27 -7.20 -9.51
CA GLY A 72 5.40 -7.11 -10.96
C GLY A 72 6.86 -7.07 -11.46
N LEU A 73 7.80 -7.62 -10.69
CA LEU A 73 9.20 -7.80 -11.08
C LEU A 73 9.36 -9.02 -11.99
N GLU A 74 10.53 -9.13 -12.63
CA GLU A 74 10.91 -10.35 -13.34
C GLU A 74 11.00 -11.52 -12.34
N VAL A 75 10.22 -12.59 -12.58
CA VAL A 75 10.11 -13.73 -11.67
C VAL A 75 11.30 -14.67 -11.84
N THR A 76 12.44 -14.32 -11.25
CA THR A 76 13.70 -15.07 -11.34
C THR A 76 13.90 -16.04 -10.16
N GLY A 77 13.29 -15.75 -9.00
CA GLY A 77 13.56 -16.41 -7.73
C GLY A 77 14.94 -16.09 -7.13
N LYS A 78 15.61 -15.06 -7.67
CA LYS A 78 16.94 -14.63 -7.23
C LYS A 78 16.84 -13.30 -6.49
N LEU A 79 17.71 -13.09 -5.51
CA LEU A 79 17.90 -11.79 -4.85
C LEU A 79 18.74 -10.86 -5.73
N ASP A 80 18.23 -10.55 -6.91
CA ASP A 80 18.86 -9.55 -7.76
C ASP A 80 18.68 -8.14 -7.17
N ARG A 81 19.42 -7.18 -7.75
CA ARG A 81 19.43 -5.80 -7.27
C ARG A 81 18.03 -5.19 -7.22
N LYS A 82 17.19 -5.41 -8.23
CA LYS A 82 15.83 -4.84 -8.28
C LYS A 82 14.94 -5.43 -7.18
N THR A 83 15.09 -6.72 -6.91
CA THR A 83 14.38 -7.41 -5.83
C THR A 83 14.76 -6.85 -4.46
N LEU A 84 16.07 -6.70 -4.20
CA LEU A 84 16.56 -6.14 -2.94
C LEU A 84 16.20 -4.65 -2.79
N ASP A 85 16.31 -3.86 -3.86
CA ASP A 85 15.93 -2.45 -3.86
C ASP A 85 14.42 -2.30 -3.54
N MET A 86 13.56 -3.20 -4.05
CA MET A 86 12.13 -3.25 -3.69
C MET A 86 11.89 -3.66 -2.24
N MET A 87 12.54 -4.72 -1.75
CA MET A 87 12.38 -5.18 -0.36
C MET A 87 12.78 -4.12 0.68
N LYS A 88 13.71 -3.22 0.33
CA LYS A 88 14.23 -2.17 1.21
C LYS A 88 13.38 -0.89 1.21
N GLN A 89 12.32 -0.82 0.40
CA GLN A 89 11.46 0.35 0.41
C GLN A 89 10.57 0.36 1.66
N PRO A 90 10.30 1.54 2.24
CA PRO A 90 9.39 1.69 3.37
C PRO A 90 7.98 1.22 3.00
N ARG A 91 7.30 0.52 3.91
CA ARG A 91 6.07 -0.21 3.62
C ARG A 91 5.16 -0.39 4.84
N CYS A 92 3.95 -0.87 4.60
CA CYS A 92 3.03 -1.39 5.62
C CYS A 92 3.54 -2.70 6.24
N GLY A 93 3.28 -2.90 7.53
CA GLY A 93 3.73 -4.03 8.35
C GLY A 93 2.93 -5.33 8.23
N ILE A 94 1.80 -5.32 7.52
CA ILE A 94 0.95 -6.51 7.35
C ILE A 94 1.47 -7.40 6.19
N PRO A 95 1.32 -8.74 6.25
CA PRO A 95 1.75 -9.62 5.15
C PRO A 95 1.02 -9.39 3.81
N ASP A 96 1.76 -9.51 2.69
CA ASP A 96 1.23 -9.32 1.32
C ASP A 96 0.37 -10.49 0.86
N VAL A 97 0.73 -11.69 1.30
CA VAL A 97 0.03 -12.92 0.96
C VAL A 97 -0.68 -13.45 2.20
N ARG A 98 -2.01 -13.50 2.11
CA ARG A 98 -2.86 -13.92 3.24
C ARG A 98 -2.51 -15.34 3.67
N SER A 99 -2.12 -15.52 4.93
CA SER A 99 -2.21 -16.81 5.65
C SER A 99 -3.59 -17.03 6.29
N TYR A 100 -4.60 -16.21 5.96
CA TYR A 100 -5.94 -16.29 6.54
C TYR A 100 -6.84 -17.26 5.75
N SER A 101 -6.50 -18.55 5.81
CA SER A 101 -7.34 -19.66 5.33
C SER A 101 -8.37 -20.13 6.38
N THR A 102 -8.84 -19.26 7.28
CA THR A 102 -9.71 -19.67 8.40
C THR A 102 -11.06 -18.93 8.51
N PHE A 103 -11.35 -17.92 7.67
CA PHE A 103 -12.65 -17.26 7.67
C PHE A 103 -13.33 -17.28 6.29
N PRO A 104 -14.54 -17.87 6.13
CA PRO A 104 -15.25 -17.95 4.85
C PRO A 104 -15.86 -16.62 4.35
N GLN A 105 -15.52 -15.48 4.95
CA GLN A 105 -16.05 -14.17 4.58
C GLN A 105 -14.92 -13.14 4.72
N SER A 106 -14.72 -12.30 3.70
CA SER A 106 -13.84 -11.12 3.81
C SER A 106 -14.21 -10.34 5.08
N PRO A 107 -13.25 -10.09 5.99
CA PRO A 107 -13.56 -9.40 7.24
C PRO A 107 -14.11 -8.02 6.91
N ARG A 108 -15.32 -7.71 7.38
CA ARG A 108 -16.00 -6.43 7.17
C ARG A 108 -16.80 -6.06 8.40
N TRP A 109 -16.98 -4.76 8.64
CA TRP A 109 -17.91 -4.30 9.66
C TRP A 109 -19.36 -4.63 9.25
N ARG A 110 -20.16 -5.13 10.19
CA ARG A 110 -21.59 -5.44 9.96
C ARG A 110 -22.51 -4.23 10.16
N LYS A 111 -21.93 -3.05 10.30
CA LYS A 111 -22.59 -1.78 10.56
C LYS A 111 -21.94 -0.70 9.71
N GLU A 112 -22.70 0.35 9.42
CA GLU A 112 -22.22 1.51 8.63
C GLU A 112 -21.60 2.58 9.52
N ASP A 113 -22.12 2.76 10.73
CA ASP A 113 -21.55 3.68 11.73
C ASP A 113 -20.40 2.99 12.47
N VAL A 114 -19.17 3.32 12.07
CA VAL A 114 -17.92 2.82 12.66
C VAL A 114 -17.33 3.93 13.54
N THR A 115 -16.94 3.59 14.75
CA THR A 115 -16.34 4.52 15.70
C THR A 115 -14.83 4.40 15.73
N TYR A 116 -14.12 5.50 15.90
CA TYR A 116 -12.68 5.48 16.07
C TYR A 116 -12.24 6.36 17.24
N ARG A 117 -11.06 6.07 17.79
CA ARG A 117 -10.47 6.89 18.85
C ARG A 117 -8.95 6.95 18.69
N ILE A 118 -8.42 8.16 18.83
CA ILE A 118 -6.98 8.42 18.88
C ILE A 118 -6.55 8.33 20.35
N LEU A 119 -5.68 7.38 20.67
CA LEU A 119 -5.25 7.09 22.05
C LEU A 119 -4.14 8.03 22.51
N ASN A 120 -3.19 8.32 21.64
CA ASN A 120 -2.06 9.22 21.84
C ASN A 120 -1.67 9.89 20.52
N PHE A 121 -0.71 10.81 20.57
CA PHE A 121 -0.29 11.63 19.44
C PHE A 121 1.23 11.64 19.34
N THR A 122 1.74 11.59 18.11
CA THR A 122 3.16 11.82 17.82
C THR A 122 3.58 13.24 18.20
N PRO A 123 4.78 13.44 18.78
CA PRO A 123 5.31 14.76 19.08
C PRO A 123 5.82 15.52 17.83
N ASP A 124 5.93 14.85 16.68
CA ASP A 124 6.45 15.44 15.43
C ASP A 124 5.49 16.45 14.79
N MET A 125 4.21 16.34 15.12
CA MET A 125 3.13 17.13 14.52
C MET A 125 2.27 17.79 15.60
N LEU A 126 1.65 18.91 15.25
CA LEU A 126 0.62 19.47 16.12
C LEU A 126 -0.54 18.48 16.23
N GLN A 127 -1.12 18.38 17.43
CA GLN A 127 -2.29 17.52 17.67
C GLN A 127 -3.40 17.75 16.64
N ALA A 128 -3.69 19.01 16.31
CA ALA A 128 -4.67 19.38 15.30
C ALA A 128 -4.33 18.85 13.89
N ASP A 129 -3.04 18.78 13.53
CA ASP A 129 -2.60 18.24 12.24
C ASP A 129 -2.74 16.72 12.17
N VAL A 130 -2.48 16.02 13.28
CA VAL A 130 -2.74 14.58 13.41
C VAL A 130 -4.23 14.30 13.29
N GLU A 131 -5.06 15.05 14.02
CA GLU A 131 -6.52 14.91 13.95
C GLU A 131 -7.06 15.18 12.53
N GLU A 132 -6.54 16.22 11.86
CA GLU A 132 -6.87 16.53 10.47
C GLU A 132 -6.47 15.39 9.53
N ALA A 133 -5.26 14.84 9.66
CA ALA A 133 -4.76 13.75 8.83
C ALA A 133 -5.64 12.50 8.98
N ILE A 134 -5.94 12.08 10.20
CA ILE A 134 -6.80 10.92 10.48
C ILE A 134 -8.24 11.16 9.98
N ALA A 135 -8.81 12.33 10.22
CA ALA A 135 -10.16 12.65 9.76
C ALA A 135 -10.26 12.64 8.23
N LYS A 136 -9.27 13.20 7.53
CA LYS A 136 -9.19 13.16 6.06
C LYS A 136 -9.03 11.74 5.53
N ALA A 137 -8.23 10.90 6.21
CA ALA A 137 -8.06 9.51 5.82
C ALA A 137 -9.40 8.74 5.89
N PHE A 138 -10.19 8.91 6.95
CA PHE A 138 -11.56 8.39 7.01
C PHE A 138 -12.48 8.98 5.94
N GLN A 139 -12.33 10.26 5.62
CA GLN A 139 -13.13 10.93 4.60
C GLN A 139 -12.94 10.33 3.20
N LEU A 140 -11.72 9.90 2.85
CA LEU A 140 -11.49 9.20 1.57
C LEU A 140 -12.42 7.99 1.45
N TRP A 141 -12.46 7.13 2.47
CA TRP A 141 -13.26 5.92 2.46
C TRP A 141 -14.77 6.20 2.54
N SER A 142 -15.21 7.16 3.37
CA SER A 142 -16.64 7.49 3.46
C SER A 142 -17.16 8.21 2.22
N SER A 143 -16.30 8.90 1.45
CA SER A 143 -16.72 9.57 0.21
C SER A 143 -17.17 8.61 -0.89
N VAL A 144 -16.76 7.34 -0.82
CA VAL A 144 -17.03 6.31 -1.83
C VAL A 144 -17.77 5.09 -1.29
N THR A 145 -18.28 5.16 -0.05
CA THR A 145 -19.05 4.08 0.61
C THR A 145 -20.23 4.64 1.40
N PRO A 146 -21.16 3.81 1.91
CA PRO A 146 -22.16 4.26 2.88
C PRO A 146 -21.61 4.37 4.32
N LEU A 147 -20.32 4.09 4.56
CA LEU A 147 -19.73 4.11 5.89
C LEU A 147 -19.68 5.52 6.48
N ARG A 148 -19.87 5.59 7.80
CA ARG A 148 -19.83 6.82 8.59
C ARG A 148 -18.88 6.64 9.75
N PHE A 149 -17.99 7.60 9.94
CA PHE A 149 -16.96 7.53 10.96
C PHE A 149 -17.23 8.55 12.07
N THR A 150 -17.32 8.08 13.31
CA THR A 150 -17.54 8.94 14.48
C THR A 150 -16.37 8.83 15.44
N ARG A 151 -15.73 9.96 15.72
CA ARG A 151 -14.67 10.02 16.71
C ARG A 151 -15.24 9.93 18.13
N LEU A 152 -14.68 9.04 18.94
CA LEU A 152 -14.89 8.99 20.37
C LEU A 152 -13.68 9.59 21.11
N TYR A 153 -13.93 10.25 22.23
CA TYR A 153 -12.90 10.85 23.09
C TYR A 153 -12.63 10.04 24.36
N SER A 154 -13.48 9.05 24.65
CA SER A 154 -13.37 8.15 25.80
C SER A 154 -13.97 6.80 25.47
N GLY A 155 -13.69 5.79 26.31
CA GLY A 155 -14.22 4.43 26.12
C GLY A 155 -13.54 3.64 25.00
N GLN A 156 -14.15 2.51 24.66
CA GLN A 156 -13.73 1.65 23.55
C GLN A 156 -14.45 2.05 22.26
N ALA A 157 -13.70 2.10 21.16
CA ALA A 157 -14.16 2.35 19.80
C ALA A 157 -13.95 1.09 18.95
N ASP A 158 -14.47 1.08 17.72
CA ASP A 158 -14.23 -0.03 16.78
C ASP A 158 -12.82 -0.03 16.20
N ILE A 159 -12.21 1.16 16.10
CA ILE A 159 -10.85 1.37 15.60
C ILE A 159 -10.08 2.21 16.62
N MET A 160 -9.10 1.62 17.29
CA MET A 160 -8.13 2.35 18.09
C MET A 160 -6.91 2.73 17.27
N ILE A 161 -6.52 4.00 17.39
CA ILE A 161 -5.36 4.56 16.69
C ILE A 161 -4.33 4.95 17.73
N SER A 162 -3.12 4.41 17.60
CA SER A 162 -2.00 4.71 18.50
C SER A 162 -0.68 4.84 17.76
N PHE A 163 0.25 5.53 18.40
CA PHE A 163 1.63 5.65 17.95
C PHE A 163 2.53 5.00 18.99
N ALA A 164 3.41 4.09 18.58
CA ALA A 164 4.32 3.43 19.50
C ALA A 164 5.54 2.88 18.76
N PRO A 165 6.74 2.88 19.38
CA PRO A 165 7.92 2.29 18.79
C PRO A 165 8.06 0.80 19.12
N GLY A 166 8.79 0.06 18.28
CA GLY A 166 9.22 -1.31 18.55
C GLY A 166 8.10 -2.26 18.98
N PHE A 167 8.28 -2.99 20.09
CA PHE A 167 7.24 -3.86 20.64
C PHE A 167 6.21 -3.06 21.44
N HIS A 168 4.95 -3.11 21.00
CA HIS A 168 3.89 -2.24 21.51
C HIS A 168 2.59 -2.99 21.89
N GLY A 169 2.73 -4.26 22.30
CA GLY A 169 1.63 -5.02 22.93
C GLY A 169 0.81 -5.90 21.98
N ASP A 170 1.30 -6.14 20.77
CA ASP A 170 0.67 -7.05 19.80
C ASP A 170 1.70 -8.00 19.13
N PHE A 171 1.32 -8.65 18.01
CA PHE A 171 2.16 -9.65 17.34
C PHE A 171 3.11 -9.08 16.27
N TYR A 172 3.04 -7.77 15.98
CA TYR A 172 3.78 -7.12 14.90
C TYR A 172 4.68 -6.01 15.47
N SER A 173 5.87 -6.36 15.97
CA SER A 173 6.80 -5.34 16.43
C SER A 173 7.34 -4.50 15.27
N PHE A 174 7.46 -3.18 15.48
CA PHE A 174 8.16 -2.29 14.55
C PHE A 174 9.69 -2.46 14.60
N ASP A 175 10.37 -1.99 13.56
CA ASP A 175 11.80 -2.19 13.32
C ASP A 175 12.67 -0.94 13.46
N GLY A 176 12.08 0.18 13.92
CA GLY A 176 12.77 1.46 14.08
C GLY A 176 12.65 2.31 12.80
N PRO A 177 13.54 3.29 12.59
CA PRO A 177 13.38 4.22 11.47
C PRO A 177 13.46 3.56 10.08
N GLY A 178 12.49 3.87 9.23
CA GLY A 178 12.27 3.24 7.93
C GLY A 178 11.76 1.80 8.02
N GLY A 179 11.64 1.12 6.88
CA GLY A 179 11.15 -0.26 6.88
C GLY A 179 9.64 -0.29 7.11
N THR A 180 9.19 -0.63 8.32
CA THR A 180 7.77 -0.79 8.64
C THR A 180 7.17 0.48 9.24
N LEU A 181 6.35 1.19 8.47
CA LEU A 181 5.84 2.50 8.90
C LEU A 181 4.67 2.41 9.88
N ALA A 182 3.79 1.45 9.66
CA ALA A 182 2.53 1.28 10.36
C ALA A 182 1.94 -0.10 10.05
N HIS A 183 0.93 -0.50 10.80
CA HIS A 183 0.10 -1.65 10.47
C HIS A 183 -1.30 -1.51 11.05
N ALA A 184 -2.26 -2.23 10.46
CA ALA A 184 -3.62 -2.29 10.98
C ALA A 184 -4.25 -3.68 10.88
N TYR A 185 -5.12 -3.99 11.84
CA TYR A 185 -5.84 -5.25 11.89
C TYR A 185 -7.14 -5.17 11.08
N PRO A 186 -7.57 -6.28 10.45
CA PRO A 186 -8.87 -6.34 9.80
C PRO A 186 -10.03 -6.18 10.80
N PRO A 187 -11.25 -5.84 10.33
CA PRO A 187 -12.44 -5.73 11.16
C PRO A 187 -12.63 -6.93 12.10
N GLY A 188 -12.86 -6.67 13.39
CA GLY A 188 -13.01 -7.73 14.38
C GLY A 188 -13.34 -7.22 15.78
N THR A 189 -13.28 -8.13 16.75
CA THR A 189 -13.43 -7.79 18.17
C THR A 189 -12.07 -7.58 18.83
N GLY A 190 -12.00 -6.79 19.89
CA GLY A 190 -10.74 -6.55 20.60
C GLY A 190 -9.84 -5.66 19.76
N ILE A 191 -8.66 -6.16 19.36
CA ILE A 191 -7.70 -5.43 18.51
C ILE A 191 -8.12 -5.33 17.03
N GLY A 192 -9.20 -6.02 16.64
CA GLY A 192 -9.65 -6.02 15.24
C GLY A 192 -10.15 -4.65 14.82
N GLY A 193 -9.52 -4.06 13.81
CA GLY A 193 -9.75 -2.69 13.37
C GLY A 193 -8.65 -1.72 13.79
N ASP A 194 -7.88 -2.02 14.84
CA ASP A 194 -6.88 -1.11 15.38
C ASP A 194 -5.75 -0.84 14.37
N ALA A 195 -5.25 0.40 14.38
CA ALA A 195 -4.17 0.87 13.53
C ALA A 195 -3.05 1.46 14.39
N HIS A 196 -1.84 0.95 14.21
CA HIS A 196 -0.65 1.36 14.94
C HIS A 196 0.34 2.00 13.97
N PHE A 197 0.93 3.11 14.39
CA PHE A 197 1.91 3.88 13.63
C PHE A 197 3.24 3.83 14.36
N ASP A 198 4.34 3.56 13.66
CA ASP A 198 5.65 3.51 14.28
C ASP A 198 6.10 4.91 14.71
N GLU A 199 6.33 5.10 16.01
CA GLU A 199 6.78 6.39 16.56
C GLU A 199 8.28 6.62 16.37
N ASP A 200 9.05 5.61 15.94
CA ASP A 200 10.44 5.82 15.53
C ASP A 200 10.54 6.49 14.14
N GLU A 201 9.42 6.65 13.44
CA GLU A 201 9.34 7.33 12.15
C GLU A 201 9.12 8.83 12.28
N HIS A 202 9.65 9.59 11.30
CA HIS A 202 9.41 11.03 11.25
C HIS A 202 8.08 11.36 10.55
N TRP A 203 7.05 11.65 11.35
CA TRP A 203 5.71 11.95 10.84
C TRP A 203 5.56 13.39 10.37
N THR A 204 4.96 13.56 9.19
CA THR A 204 4.85 14.88 8.56
C THR A 204 3.46 15.11 7.98
N LYS A 205 3.02 16.38 7.99
CA LYS A 205 1.76 16.82 7.38
C LYS A 205 1.80 16.74 5.84
N PHE A 206 2.96 17.03 5.26
CA PHE A 206 3.18 17.06 3.82
C PHE A 206 4.25 16.05 3.45
N THR A 207 4.20 15.57 2.21
CA THR A 207 5.24 14.69 1.69
C THR A 207 6.58 15.43 1.65
N THR A 208 7.55 14.98 2.43
CA THR A 208 8.90 15.54 2.50
C THR A 208 9.95 14.52 2.08
N TYR A 209 11.20 14.94 1.90
CA TYR A 209 12.30 14.03 1.58
C TYR A 209 12.69 13.11 2.75
N SER A 210 12.47 13.56 3.99
CA SER A 210 13.00 12.92 5.21
C SER A 210 11.91 12.43 6.18
N GLY A 211 10.65 12.41 5.76
CA GLY A 211 9.53 12.02 6.61
C GLY A 211 8.35 11.49 5.82
N TYR A 212 7.45 10.84 6.53
CA TYR A 212 6.31 10.13 5.96
C TYR A 212 5.04 10.92 6.16
N ASN A 213 4.21 11.01 5.12
CA ASN A 213 2.96 11.72 5.18
C ASN A 213 1.94 10.91 5.99
N LEU A 214 1.59 11.38 7.19
CA LEU A 214 0.69 10.66 8.08
C LEU A 214 -0.69 10.41 7.45
N PHE A 215 -1.20 11.33 6.62
CA PHE A 215 -2.49 11.13 5.95
C PHE A 215 -2.44 9.97 4.95
N LEU A 216 -1.36 9.81 4.18
CA LEU A 216 -1.25 8.71 3.22
C LEU A 216 -1.14 7.37 3.92
N VAL A 217 -0.28 7.27 4.93
CA VAL A 217 -0.11 6.03 5.70
C VAL A 217 -1.40 5.70 6.44
N ALA A 218 -2.03 6.67 7.11
CA ALA A 218 -3.29 6.44 7.79
C ALA A 218 -4.43 6.03 6.83
N ALA A 219 -4.50 6.61 5.63
CA ALA A 219 -5.48 6.21 4.65
C ALA A 219 -5.30 4.74 4.24
N HIS A 220 -4.06 4.29 4.03
CA HIS A 220 -3.73 2.89 3.75
C HIS A 220 -4.12 1.97 4.91
N GLU A 221 -3.64 2.25 6.13
CA GLU A 221 -3.92 1.41 7.30
C GLU A 221 -5.42 1.32 7.60
N LEU A 222 -6.15 2.43 7.45
CA LEU A 222 -7.60 2.41 7.62
C LEU A 222 -8.31 1.56 6.54
N GLY A 223 -7.72 1.39 5.36
CA GLY A 223 -8.21 0.41 4.39
C GLY A 223 -8.16 -1.02 4.95
N HIS A 224 -7.09 -1.38 5.67
CA HIS A 224 -7.03 -2.65 6.41
C HIS A 224 -8.03 -2.70 7.55
N SER A 225 -8.17 -1.64 8.35
CA SER A 225 -9.21 -1.53 9.39
C SER A 225 -10.63 -1.69 8.84
N LEU A 226 -10.82 -1.49 7.54
CA LEU A 226 -12.07 -1.67 6.83
C LEU A 226 -12.18 -3.02 6.08
N GLY A 227 -11.12 -3.82 6.05
CA GLY A 227 -11.13 -5.19 5.53
C GLY A 227 -10.43 -5.40 4.19
N LEU A 228 -9.84 -4.34 3.63
CA LEU A 228 -9.02 -4.46 2.43
C LEU A 228 -7.69 -5.16 2.74
N SER A 229 -7.14 -5.81 1.73
CA SER A 229 -5.76 -6.30 1.76
C SER A 229 -4.91 -5.48 0.82
N HIS A 230 -3.59 -5.73 0.88
CA HIS A 230 -2.69 -5.13 -0.08
C HIS A 230 -3.13 -5.43 -1.52
N SER A 231 -3.05 -4.40 -2.35
CA SER A 231 -3.18 -4.49 -3.79
C SER A 231 -1.81 -4.72 -4.43
N ASN A 232 -1.78 -5.49 -5.51
CA ASN A 232 -0.62 -5.62 -6.38
C ASN A 232 -0.64 -4.59 -7.53
N VAL A 233 -1.62 -3.69 -7.56
CA VAL A 233 -1.72 -2.62 -8.55
C VAL A 233 -0.85 -1.46 -8.10
N PHE A 234 0.28 -1.26 -8.79
CA PHE A 234 1.12 -0.08 -8.60
C PHE A 234 0.29 1.21 -8.76
N GLY A 235 0.35 2.09 -7.75
CA GLY A 235 -0.41 3.33 -7.71
C GLY A 235 -1.73 3.26 -6.94
N ALA A 236 -2.21 2.06 -6.56
CA ALA A 236 -3.28 1.92 -5.58
C ALA A 236 -2.83 2.45 -4.21
N LEU A 237 -3.75 3.02 -3.43
CA LEU A 237 -3.48 3.41 -2.05
C LEU A 237 -3.11 2.18 -1.23
N MET A 238 -3.80 1.06 -1.42
CA MET A 238 -3.54 -0.22 -0.75
C MET A 238 -2.29 -0.95 -1.27
N TYR A 239 -1.45 -0.33 -2.12
CA TYR A 239 -0.16 -0.91 -2.47
C TYR A 239 0.78 -0.88 -1.25
N PRO A 240 1.52 -1.97 -0.91
CA PRO A 240 2.23 -2.06 0.37
C PRO A 240 3.36 -1.04 0.55
N ILE A 241 3.98 -0.61 -0.55
CA ILE A 241 5.12 0.30 -0.51
C ILE A 241 4.65 1.75 -0.42
N TYR A 242 5.21 2.48 0.54
CA TYR A 242 4.96 3.90 0.68
C TYR A 242 5.43 4.65 -0.57
N THR A 243 4.48 5.31 -1.23
CA THR A 243 4.75 6.15 -2.39
C THR A 243 4.45 7.59 -2.04
N ALA A 244 5.49 8.42 -2.06
CA ALA A 244 5.38 9.86 -1.91
C ALA A 244 4.48 10.47 -3.01
N GLN A 245 3.36 11.07 -2.64
CA GLN A 245 2.42 11.69 -3.57
C GLN A 245 2.01 13.10 -3.12
N ASP A 246 1.53 13.92 -4.05
CA ASP A 246 0.91 15.21 -3.75
C ASP A 246 -0.48 14.98 -3.15
N THR A 247 -0.67 15.44 -1.92
CA THR A 247 -1.90 15.18 -1.16
C THR A 247 -2.93 16.31 -1.24
N ARG A 248 -2.64 17.42 -1.93
CA ARG A 248 -3.53 18.60 -1.96
C ARG A 248 -4.92 18.30 -2.50
N ASN A 249 -5.00 17.45 -3.52
CA ASN A 249 -6.24 17.02 -4.17
C ASN A 249 -6.28 15.50 -4.32
N TYR A 250 -5.74 14.77 -3.34
CA TYR A 250 -5.67 13.32 -3.41
C TYR A 250 -7.06 12.70 -3.51
N ARG A 251 -7.19 11.70 -4.40
CA ARG A 251 -8.40 10.90 -4.58
C ARG A 251 -8.01 9.45 -4.54
N LEU A 252 -8.91 8.61 -4.02
CA LEU A 252 -8.72 7.16 -4.06
C LEU A 252 -8.56 6.70 -5.52
N PRO A 253 -7.50 5.95 -5.85
CA PRO A 253 -7.40 5.23 -7.11
C PRO A 253 -8.58 4.26 -7.31
N GLN A 254 -8.89 3.94 -8.57
CA GLN A 254 -10.07 3.11 -8.88
C GLN A 254 -10.01 1.70 -8.27
N ASP A 255 -8.81 1.11 -8.19
CA ASP A 255 -8.61 -0.21 -7.58
C ASP A 255 -9.08 -0.25 -6.11
N ASP A 256 -8.78 0.83 -5.36
CA ASP A 256 -9.20 0.98 -3.97
C ASP A 256 -10.71 1.21 -3.85
N ILE A 257 -11.30 1.98 -4.78
CA ILE A 257 -12.76 2.21 -4.85
C ILE A 257 -13.49 0.89 -5.12
N ASP A 258 -13.03 0.12 -6.12
CA ASP A 258 -13.63 -1.16 -6.47
C ASP A 258 -13.54 -2.15 -5.31
N GLY A 259 -12.38 -2.21 -4.65
CA GLY A 259 -12.14 -3.05 -3.47
C GLY A 259 -13.08 -2.71 -2.31
N ILE A 260 -13.19 -1.42 -1.95
CA ILE A 260 -14.00 -1.01 -0.80
C ILE A 260 -15.50 -1.12 -1.08
N GLN A 261 -15.93 -0.80 -2.31
CA GLN A 261 -17.33 -0.93 -2.71
C GLN A 261 -17.76 -2.39 -2.85
N ALA A 262 -16.84 -3.32 -3.15
CA ALA A 262 -17.16 -4.75 -3.08
C ALA A 262 -17.52 -5.22 -1.66
N LEU A 263 -17.05 -4.54 -0.61
CA LEU A 263 -17.34 -4.86 0.79
C LEU A 263 -18.59 -4.15 1.33
N TYR A 264 -18.77 -2.88 0.97
CA TYR A 264 -19.74 -1.98 1.58
C TYR A 264 -20.78 -1.39 0.62
N GLY A 265 -20.60 -1.54 -0.69
CA GLY A 265 -21.40 -0.88 -1.72
C GLY A 265 -21.00 0.58 -1.95
N SER A 266 -21.55 1.17 -3.01
CA SER A 266 -21.37 2.58 -3.37
C SER A 266 -22.14 3.51 -2.41
N PRO A 267 -21.82 4.82 -2.36
CA PRO A 267 -22.57 5.78 -1.56
C PRO A 267 -24.05 5.74 -1.92
N ARG A 268 -24.93 5.86 -0.92
CA ARG A 268 -26.36 6.02 -1.20
C ARG A 268 -26.56 7.41 -1.81
N GLU A 269 -27.23 7.48 -2.96
CA GLU A 269 -27.75 8.75 -3.44
C GLU A 269 -28.66 9.32 -2.36
N THR A 270 -28.33 10.51 -1.85
CA THR A 270 -29.27 11.28 -1.05
C THR A 270 -30.52 11.45 -1.93
N PRO A 271 -31.73 11.03 -1.49
CA PRO A 271 -32.92 11.29 -2.29
C PRO A 271 -32.97 12.80 -2.54
N ALA A 272 -32.94 13.20 -3.81
CA ALA A 272 -33.23 14.57 -4.17
C ALA A 272 -34.56 14.93 -3.50
N LEU A 273 -34.54 15.94 -2.64
CA LEU A 273 -35.77 16.51 -2.07
C LEU A 273 -36.76 16.69 -3.23
N PRO A 274 -38.00 16.19 -3.11
CA PRO A 274 -38.99 16.38 -4.17
C PRO A 274 -39.17 17.88 -4.38
N THR A 275 -38.67 18.37 -5.51
CA THR A 275 -38.98 19.72 -5.97
C THR A 275 -40.42 19.68 -6.46
N THR A 276 -41.34 19.90 -5.54
CA THR A 276 -42.74 20.15 -5.88
C THR A 276 -43.29 21.20 -4.93
N ALA A 277 -42.96 22.45 -5.21
CA ALA A 277 -43.83 23.57 -4.88
C ALA A 277 -44.36 24.14 -6.20
N HIS A 278 -45.45 23.55 -6.68
CA HIS A 278 -46.37 24.22 -7.59
C HIS A 278 -46.90 25.45 -6.85
N PHE A 279 -46.47 26.64 -7.25
CA PHE A 279 -47.14 27.88 -6.87
C PHE A 279 -48.49 27.94 -7.61
N PRO A 280 -49.61 28.23 -6.93
CA PRO A 280 -50.87 28.54 -7.60
C PRO A 280 -50.72 29.86 -8.37
N GLN A 281 -50.84 29.82 -9.70
CA GLN A 281 -51.03 31.01 -10.51
C GLN A 281 -52.52 31.37 -10.54
N GLU A 282 -52.86 32.58 -10.09
CA GLU A 282 -54.17 33.20 -10.31
C GLU A 282 -54.34 33.65 -11.78
N PRO A 283 -55.59 33.75 -12.28
CA PRO A 283 -55.84 33.77 -13.72
C PRO A 283 -55.94 35.16 -14.37
N THR A 284 -55.44 35.18 -15.61
CA THR A 284 -55.90 35.91 -16.81
C THR A 284 -55.79 37.42 -16.90
N GLU A 285 -55.05 37.87 -17.93
CA GLU A 285 -55.61 38.78 -18.94
C GLU A 285 -55.01 38.48 -20.32
N MET A 286 -55.87 38.41 -21.34
CA MET A 286 -55.56 38.08 -22.73
C MET A 286 -55.28 39.36 -23.53
N THR A 287 -54.24 39.36 -24.37
CA THR A 287 -54.13 40.27 -25.53
C THR A 287 -53.31 39.61 -26.64
N PRO A 288 -53.63 39.86 -27.94
CA PRO A 288 -53.36 38.90 -29.01
C PRO A 288 -51.99 39.03 -29.70
N ALA A 289 -51.64 37.90 -30.33
CA ALA A 289 -50.47 37.56 -31.13
C ALA A 289 -50.00 38.59 -32.18
N GLU A 290 -48.68 38.74 -32.27
CA GLU A 290 -47.95 38.97 -33.52
C GLU A 290 -47.02 37.77 -33.80
N GLU A 291 -46.97 37.37 -35.07
CA GLU A 291 -46.26 36.21 -35.62
C GLU A 291 -44.72 36.40 -35.75
N PRO A 292 -43.95 35.33 -36.01
CA PRO A 292 -42.60 35.17 -35.48
C PRO A 292 -41.48 35.64 -36.43
N THR A 293 -40.42 36.21 -35.86
CA THR A 293 -39.11 36.29 -36.50
C THR A 293 -38.22 35.14 -36.05
N GLU A 294 -37.82 34.34 -37.03
CA GLU A 294 -36.88 33.23 -37.02
C GLU A 294 -35.51 33.64 -36.44
N MET A 295 -35.06 32.96 -35.38
CA MET A 295 -33.68 33.09 -34.89
C MET A 295 -33.10 31.71 -34.51
N SER A 296 -31.98 31.42 -35.16
CA SER A 296 -31.03 30.29 -35.08
C SER A 296 -31.03 29.42 -33.81
N PRO A 297 -30.82 28.09 -33.92
CA PRO A 297 -30.62 27.21 -32.77
C PRO A 297 -29.36 27.62 -32.00
N ARG A 298 -29.53 27.79 -30.69
CA ARG A 298 -28.47 27.94 -29.69
C ARG A 298 -28.10 26.53 -29.23
N GLU A 299 -26.84 26.14 -29.38
CA GLU A 299 -26.35 24.85 -28.87
C GLU A 299 -26.53 24.77 -27.34
N GLU A 300 -27.16 23.69 -26.89
CA GLU A 300 -27.22 23.30 -25.48
C GLU A 300 -25.79 23.00 -24.97
N PRO A 301 -25.43 23.43 -23.75
CA PRO A 301 -24.19 22.99 -23.14
C PRO A 301 -24.28 21.49 -22.83
N THR A 302 -23.44 20.71 -23.51
CA THR A 302 -23.20 19.29 -23.22
C THR A 302 -22.94 19.06 -21.73
N GLU A 303 -23.76 18.16 -21.20
CA GLU A 303 -23.63 17.42 -19.95
C GLU A 303 -22.16 17.16 -19.57
N MET A 304 -21.74 17.71 -18.43
CA MET A 304 -20.43 17.43 -17.84
C MET A 304 -20.37 15.96 -17.42
N THR A 305 -19.72 15.13 -18.24
CA THR A 305 -19.37 13.75 -17.85
C THR A 305 -18.55 13.76 -16.54
N PRO A 306 -18.82 12.84 -15.59
CA PRO A 306 -18.05 12.76 -14.36
C PRO A 306 -16.58 12.43 -14.68
N SER A 307 -15.68 13.22 -14.08
CA SER A 307 -14.23 13.06 -14.14
C SER A 307 -13.85 11.62 -13.79
N LYS A 308 -13.34 10.86 -14.78
CA LYS A 308 -12.78 9.53 -14.55
C LYS A 308 -11.64 9.64 -13.55
N THR A 309 -11.70 8.83 -12.49
CA THR A 309 -10.64 8.67 -11.50
C THR A 309 -9.35 8.20 -12.17
N PRO A 310 -8.15 8.63 -11.73
CA PRO A 310 -6.90 8.17 -12.31
C PRO A 310 -6.75 6.65 -12.15
N THR A 311 -6.52 5.95 -13.27
CA THR A 311 -6.19 4.52 -13.30
C THR A 311 -4.78 4.34 -13.82
N ARG A 312 -3.99 3.43 -13.23
CA ARG A 312 -2.67 3.08 -13.78
C ARG A 312 -2.83 2.68 -15.26
N PRO A 313 -2.07 3.28 -16.18
CA PRO A 313 -2.07 2.87 -17.58
C PRO A 313 -1.55 1.43 -17.73
N LYS A 314 -2.12 0.67 -18.67
CA LYS A 314 -1.66 -0.67 -18.98
C LYS A 314 -0.51 -0.59 -19.99
N ASP A 315 0.68 -1.03 -19.59
CA ASP A 315 1.92 -0.91 -20.39
C ASP A 315 1.80 -1.51 -21.81
N CYS A 316 1.00 -2.57 -21.97
CA CYS A 316 0.77 -3.27 -23.25
C CYS A 316 -0.54 -2.87 -23.96
N ASP A 317 -1.22 -1.81 -23.52
CA ASP A 317 -2.42 -1.32 -24.21
C ASP A 317 -2.04 -0.71 -25.56
N PRO A 318 -2.57 -1.21 -26.70
CA PRO A 318 -2.26 -0.65 -28.02
C PRO A 318 -2.73 0.81 -28.18
N HIS A 319 -3.58 1.30 -27.27
CA HIS A 319 -4.07 2.67 -27.24
C HIS A 319 -3.32 3.56 -26.23
N LEU A 320 -2.26 3.05 -25.58
CA LEU A 320 -1.48 3.84 -24.63
C LEU A 320 -0.76 5.00 -25.33
N ALA A 321 -1.06 6.23 -24.89
CA ALA A 321 -0.38 7.45 -25.32
C ALA A 321 0.32 8.10 -24.13
N PHE A 322 1.56 8.56 -24.34
CA PHE A 322 2.40 9.18 -23.31
C PHE A 322 2.30 10.71 -23.34
N ASP A 323 2.37 11.33 -22.16
CA ASP A 323 2.35 12.78 -22.02
C ASP A 323 3.75 13.38 -22.22
N ALA A 324 4.79 12.64 -21.81
CA ALA A 324 6.19 12.98 -22.07
C ALA A 324 7.08 11.74 -22.17
N ILE A 325 8.19 11.86 -22.89
CA ILE A 325 9.24 10.83 -23.00
C ILE A 325 10.59 11.53 -22.90
N THR A 326 11.50 11.02 -22.06
CA THR A 326 12.86 11.57 -21.93
C THR A 326 13.89 10.48 -21.66
N THR A 327 15.16 10.83 -21.77
CA THR A 327 16.28 9.98 -21.36
C THR A 327 16.96 10.53 -20.12
N LEU A 328 17.15 9.71 -19.09
CA LEU A 328 17.88 10.09 -17.89
C LEU A 328 18.87 8.98 -17.53
N ARG A 329 20.17 9.33 -17.48
CA ARG A 329 21.27 8.40 -17.12
C ARG A 329 21.30 7.10 -17.95
N GLY A 330 20.93 7.19 -19.22
CA GLY A 330 20.91 6.03 -20.14
C GLY A 330 19.62 5.21 -20.09
N GLU A 331 18.66 5.57 -19.24
CA GLU A 331 17.32 4.97 -19.20
C GLU A 331 16.33 5.85 -19.97
N ILE A 332 15.34 5.23 -20.61
CA ILE A 332 14.21 5.92 -21.25
C ILE A 332 13.05 5.95 -20.26
N LEU A 333 12.58 7.14 -19.92
CA LEU A 333 11.47 7.36 -19.01
C LEU A 333 10.23 7.80 -19.82
N PHE A 334 9.11 7.16 -19.54
CA PHE A 334 7.80 7.46 -20.11
C PHE A 334 6.91 8.03 -19.00
N PHE A 335 6.20 9.12 -19.27
CA PHE A 335 5.32 9.78 -18.30
C PHE A 335 3.86 9.73 -18.78
N LYS A 336 2.96 9.36 -17.87
CA LYS A 336 1.52 9.36 -18.08
C LYS A 336 0.78 9.70 -16.78
N GLY A 337 -0.09 10.70 -16.83
CA GLY A 337 -0.96 11.13 -15.72
C GLY A 337 -2.41 10.73 -15.84
#